data_AF-A0A345SYG5-F1
#
_entry.id   AF-A0A345SYG5-F1
#
_cell.length_a   1.000
_cell.length_b   1.000
_cell.length_c   1.000
_cell.angle_alpha   90.00
_cell.angle_beta   90.00
_cell.angle_gamma   90.00
#
_symmetry.space_group_name_H-M   'P 1'
#
loop_
_entity.id
_entity.type
_entity.pdbx_description
1 polymer ?
#
loop_
_entity_poly.entity_id
_entity_poly.type
_entity_poly.pdbx_seq_one_letter_code
_entity_poly.pdbx_strand_id
1 'polypeptide(L)'
;MPGQVGSNRAAAVSDFPFRVSADDPQVLDVDAHTADRDVSWYLKLVWSCGDRQGALRVDDHGRPFRTAGLKGDPTYFYDGTAWSPAPPQS
;
A
#
# COMPACT_ATOMS: atom_id res chain seq x y z
N MET A 1 -5.54 18.12 -5.73
CA MET A 1 -5.08 16.92 -5.01
C MET A 1 -4.69 15.89 -6.05
N PRO A 2 -3.41 15.62 -6.31
CA PRO A 2 -3.02 14.50 -7.16
C PRO A 2 -2.74 13.27 -6.26
N GLY A 3 -3.17 12.05 -6.53
CA GLY A 3 -4.04 11.49 -7.56
C GLY A 3 -4.26 10.02 -7.19
N GLN A 4 -5.50 9.57 -7.14
CA GLN A 4 -5.86 8.21 -6.73
C GLN A 4 -5.90 7.31 -7.96
N VAL A 5 -5.28 6.13 -7.89
CA VAL A 5 -5.40 5.09 -8.92
C VAL A 5 -5.97 3.83 -8.28
N GLY A 6 -7.28 3.69 -8.37
CA GLY A 6 -7.94 2.39 -8.30
C GLY A 6 -8.02 1.75 -9.68
N SER A 7 -8.10 0.41 -9.70
CA SER A 7 -8.43 -0.45 -10.85
C SER A 7 -7.24 -0.99 -11.67
N ASN A 8 -6.66 -2.09 -11.19
CA ASN A 8 -6.13 -3.29 -11.90
C ASN A 8 -5.48 -3.16 -13.31
N ARG A 9 -5.00 -1.98 -13.66
CA ARG A 9 -4.00 -1.69 -14.67
C ARG A 9 -2.99 -0.84 -13.92
N ALA A 10 -1.71 -1.16 -14.02
CA ALA A 10 -0.67 -0.22 -13.62
C ALA A 10 -1.03 1.13 -14.29
N ALA A 11 -1.50 2.10 -13.51
CA ALA A 11 -1.56 3.45 -14.03
C ALA A 11 -0.14 3.79 -14.41
N ALA A 12 -0.01 4.42 -15.58
CA ALA A 12 1.19 5.17 -15.87
C ALA A 12 1.39 6.12 -14.69
N VAL A 13 2.40 5.82 -13.87
CA VAL A 13 2.89 6.72 -12.83
C VAL A 13 3.50 7.87 -13.61
N SER A 14 2.68 8.88 -13.87
CA SER A 14 3.16 10.12 -14.48
C SER A 14 4.10 10.77 -13.46
N ASP A 15 5.36 10.91 -13.89
CA ASP A 15 6.46 11.67 -13.29
C ASP A 15 7.35 10.98 -12.23
N PHE A 16 7.77 9.75 -12.52
CA PHE A 16 9.03 9.21 -11.98
C PHE A 16 10.23 9.76 -12.78
N PRO A 17 11.34 10.19 -12.15
CA PRO A 17 11.74 9.93 -10.76
C PRO A 17 11.53 11.08 -9.76
N PHE A 18 11.00 10.75 -8.58
CA PHE A 18 10.96 11.62 -7.41
C PHE A 18 12.36 11.87 -6.85
N ARG A 19 12.65 13.10 -6.40
CA ARG A 19 13.87 13.46 -5.67
C ARG A 19 13.49 13.79 -4.23
N VAL A 20 14.36 13.40 -3.30
CA VAL A 20 14.21 13.72 -1.87
C VAL A 20 15.47 14.44 -1.38
N SER A 21 15.30 15.39 -0.48
CA SER A 21 16.41 16.02 0.25
C SER A 21 16.06 16.14 1.73
N ALA A 22 17.02 16.57 2.57
CA ALA A 22 16.77 16.73 4.01
C ALA A 22 15.65 17.75 4.30
N ASP A 23 15.51 18.76 3.44
CA ASP A 23 14.54 19.85 3.60
C ASP A 23 13.30 19.67 2.69
N ASP A 24 13.28 18.64 1.85
CA ASP A 24 12.19 18.35 0.91
C ASP A 24 11.87 16.84 0.92
N PRO A 25 11.08 16.38 1.90
CA PRO A 25 10.67 14.99 1.99
C PRO A 25 9.55 14.67 1.01
N GLN A 26 9.65 13.53 0.32
CA GLN A 26 8.56 12.98 -0.49
C GLN A 26 7.77 11.96 0.33
N VAL A 27 6.46 12.11 0.37
CA VAL A 27 5.53 11.11 0.94
C VAL A 27 4.98 10.25 -0.20
N LEU A 28 4.98 8.94 -0.01
CA LEU A 28 4.28 7.98 -0.88
C LEU A 28 3.06 7.49 -0.11
N ASP A 29 1.88 7.78 -0.65
CA ASP A 29 0.62 7.21 -0.19
C ASP A 29 0.32 5.96 -1.04
N VAL A 30 0.03 4.83 -0.39
CA VAL A 30 -0.07 3.52 -1.04
C VAL A 30 -1.35 2.83 -0.61
N ASP A 31 -2.32 2.82 -1.51
CA ASP A 31 -3.57 2.09 -1.35
C ASP A 31 -3.48 0.73 -2.05
N ALA A 32 -3.49 -0.35 -1.26
CA ALA A 32 -3.51 -1.72 -1.78
C ALA A 32 -4.89 -2.35 -1.60
N HIS A 33 -5.42 -2.97 -2.66
CA HIS A 33 -6.71 -3.65 -2.65
C HIS A 33 -6.62 -5.03 -3.31
N THR A 34 -7.37 -6.00 -2.78
CA THR A 34 -7.60 -7.32 -3.34
C THR A 34 -9.07 -7.69 -3.14
N ALA A 35 -9.65 -8.39 -4.12
CA ALA A 35 -11.08 -8.72 -4.12
C ALA A 35 -11.40 -9.92 -3.22
N ASP A 36 -10.72 -11.05 -3.46
CA ASP A 36 -11.05 -12.37 -2.90
C ASP A 36 -9.80 -13.14 -2.43
N ARG A 37 -8.66 -12.45 -2.31
CA ARG A 37 -7.39 -13.09 -1.92
C ARG A 37 -6.80 -12.46 -0.68
N ASP A 38 -6.15 -13.27 0.11
CA ASP A 38 -5.18 -12.85 1.11
C ASP A 38 -3.80 -12.73 0.46
N VAL A 39 -3.24 -11.52 0.43
CA VAL A 39 -2.01 -11.21 -0.28
C VAL A 39 -1.02 -10.56 0.67
N SER A 40 0.19 -11.15 0.72
CA SER A 40 1.35 -10.56 1.38
C SER A 40 2.22 -9.82 0.36
N TRP A 41 2.62 -8.59 0.68
CA TRP A 41 3.38 -7.73 -0.23
C TRP A 41 4.39 -6.84 0.49
N TYR A 42 5.33 -6.29 -0.27
CA TYR A 42 6.31 -5.31 0.19
C TYR A 42 6.66 -4.39 -0.98
N LEU A 43 7.17 -3.20 -0.70
CA LEU A 43 7.68 -2.31 -1.74
C LEU A 43 9.19 -2.47 -1.85
N LYS A 44 9.71 -2.46 -3.08
CA LYS A 44 11.14 -2.34 -3.35
C LYS A 44 11.40 -0.97 -3.97
N LEU A 45 12.02 -0.09 -3.22
CA LEU A 45 12.43 1.24 -3.68
C LEU A 45 13.87 1.21 -4.18
N VAL A 46 14.08 1.46 -5.47
CA VAL A 46 15.42 1.61 -6.04
C VAL A 46 15.82 3.08 -5.96
N TRP A 47 17.04 3.38 -5.49
CA TRP A 47 17.49 4.75 -5.25
C TRP A 47 18.96 4.97 -5.62
N SER A 48 19.29 6.23 -5.83
CA SER A 48 20.66 6.74 -5.99
C SER A 48 20.82 8.09 -5.26
N CYS A 49 21.95 8.30 -4.60
CA CYS A 49 22.32 9.52 -3.89
C CYS A 49 23.83 9.76 -4.04
N GLY A 50 24.19 10.70 -4.93
CA GLY A 50 25.59 10.91 -5.30
C GLY A 50 26.18 9.66 -5.95
N ASP A 51 27.26 9.15 -5.36
CA ASP A 51 27.96 7.91 -5.75
C ASP A 51 27.34 6.63 -5.16
N ARG A 52 26.38 6.76 -4.24
CA ARG A 52 25.68 5.63 -3.63
C ARG A 52 24.42 5.26 -4.39
N GLN A 53 24.12 3.98 -4.44
CA GLN A 53 22.87 3.45 -5.01
C GLN A 53 22.46 2.18 -4.28
N GLY A 54 21.19 1.80 -4.37
CA GLY A 54 20.72 0.57 -3.76
C GLY A 54 19.23 0.31 -3.96
N ALA A 55 18.75 -0.70 -3.24
CA ALA A 55 17.34 -0.98 -3.11
C ALA A 55 16.97 -1.07 -1.62
N LEU A 56 15.94 -0.33 -1.23
CA LEU A 56 15.33 -0.39 0.09
C LEU A 56 14.06 -1.24 0.01
N ARG A 57 13.91 -2.17 0.95
CA ARG A 57 12.64 -2.87 1.18
C ARG A 57 11.82 -2.08 2.19
N VAL A 58 10.57 -1.80 1.87
CA VAL A 58 9.59 -1.22 2.78
C VAL A 58 8.52 -2.25 3.07
N ASP A 59 8.36 -2.58 4.34
CA ASP A 59 7.46 -3.61 4.86
C ASP A 59 6.97 -3.26 6.28
N ASP A 60 6.10 -4.10 6.86
CA ASP A 60 5.59 -3.94 8.23
C ASP A 60 6.59 -4.49 9.25
N HIS A 61 7.57 -3.67 9.62
CA HIS A 61 8.55 -3.96 10.68
C HIS A 61 9.24 -5.34 10.51
N GLY A 62 9.66 -5.69 9.30
CA GLY A 62 10.31 -6.96 8.97
C GLY A 62 9.35 -8.07 8.51
N ARG A 63 8.04 -7.78 8.45
CA ARG A 63 7.02 -8.69 7.90
C ARG A 63 6.38 -8.06 6.66
N PRO A 64 5.96 -8.85 5.65
CA PRO A 64 5.17 -8.30 4.55
C PRO A 64 3.91 -7.59 5.06
N PHE A 65 3.51 -6.52 4.39
CA PHE A 65 2.16 -6.00 4.52
C PHE A 65 1.16 -7.08 4.10
N ARG A 66 -0.01 -7.08 4.74
CA ARG A 66 -1.11 -8.00 4.41
C ARG A 66 -2.31 -7.19 3.95
N THR A 67 -2.84 -7.54 2.78
CA THR A 67 -4.13 -7.05 2.30
C THR A 67 -4.99 -8.28 2.03
N ALA A 68 -6.15 -8.36 2.67
CA ALA A 68 -7.09 -9.45 2.50
C ALA A 68 -8.37 -8.94 1.82
N GLY A 69 -8.77 -9.62 0.76
CA GLY A 69 -10.09 -9.50 0.20
C GLY A 69 -11.07 -10.23 1.09
N LEU A 70 -12.24 -9.64 1.30
CA LEU A 70 -13.24 -10.17 2.22
C LEU A 70 -14.45 -10.76 1.48
N LYS A 71 -14.39 -10.84 0.15
CA LYS A 71 -15.50 -11.32 -0.67
C LYS A 71 -15.81 -12.78 -0.35
N GLY A 72 -16.97 -13.02 0.25
CA GLY A 72 -17.45 -14.35 0.64
C GLY A 72 -17.04 -14.79 2.04
N ASP A 73 -16.19 -14.04 2.72
CA ASP A 73 -15.78 -14.30 4.11
C ASP A 73 -16.56 -13.41 5.10
N PRO A 74 -16.85 -13.90 6.32
CA PRO A 74 -17.43 -13.07 7.36
C PRO A 74 -16.50 -11.92 7.73
N THR A 75 -16.93 -10.69 7.46
CA THR A 75 -16.22 -9.48 7.88
C THR A 75 -16.66 -9.07 9.28
N TYR A 76 -15.72 -8.57 10.08
CA TYR A 76 -16.01 -7.97 11.38
C TYR A 76 -15.35 -6.61 11.47
N PHE A 77 -16.04 -5.65 12.07
CA PHE A 77 -15.47 -4.37 12.45
C PHE A 77 -15.51 -4.22 13.96
N TYR A 78 -14.57 -3.48 14.52
CA TYR A 78 -14.58 -3.12 15.93
C TYR A 78 -15.37 -1.83 16.09
N ASP A 79 -16.49 -1.87 16.85
CA ASP A 79 -17.39 -0.71 17.03
C ASP A 79 -16.98 0.23 18.17
N GLY A 80 -15.85 -0.07 18.83
CA GLY A 80 -15.38 0.62 20.03
C GLY A 80 -15.60 -0.19 21.31
N THR A 81 -16.54 -1.16 21.30
CA THR A 81 -16.88 -1.99 22.47
C THR A 81 -16.79 -3.49 22.20
N ALA A 82 -17.13 -3.92 20.99
CA ALA A 82 -17.11 -5.32 20.58
C ALA A 82 -16.78 -5.47 19.10
N TRP A 83 -16.43 -6.71 18.73
CA TRP A 83 -16.37 -7.12 17.34
C TRP A 83 -17.79 -7.40 16.84
N SER A 84 -18.23 -6.67 15.82
CA SER A 84 -19.55 -6.77 15.21
C SER A 84 -19.43 -7.21 13.75
N PRO A 85 -20.31 -8.11 13.25
CA PRO A 85 -20.29 -8.49 11.83
C PRO A 85 -20.51 -7.28 10.94
N ALA A 86 -19.63 -7.06 9.97
CA ALA A 86 -19.85 -6.06 8.94
C ALA A 86 -20.96 -6.52 7.99
N PRO A 87 -21.78 -5.59 7.46
CA PRO A 87 -22.77 -5.91 6.44
C PRO A 87 -22.12 -6.64 5.26
N PRO A 88 -22.83 -7.61 4.64
CA PRO A 88 -22.32 -8.27 3.44
C PRO A 88 -21.92 -7.23 2.39
N GLN A 89 -20.70 -7.31 1.88
CA GLN A 89 -20.28 -6.49 0.76
C GLN A 89 -20.98 -7.01 -0.51
N SER A 90 -21.84 -6.17 -1.10
CA SER A 90 -22.62 -6.43 -2.33
C SER A 90 -21.77 -6.42 -3.59
#